data_AF-A0A149TLM8-F1
#
_entry.id   AF-A0A149TLM8-F1
#
_cell.length_a   1.000
_cell.length_b   1.000
_cell.length_c   1.000
_cell.angle_alpha   90.00
_cell.angle_beta   90.00
_cell.angle_gamma   90.00
#
_symmetry.space_group_name_H-M   'P 1'
#
loop_
_entity.id
_entity.type
_entity.pdbx_description
1 polymer ?
#
loop_
_entity_poly.entity_id
_entity_poly.type
_entity_poly.pdbx_seq_one_letter_code
_entity_poly.pdbx_strand_id
1 'polypeptide(L)'
;MTNTDATSVPPTLIPALKRLTRQAEENAVGSEEFENASVGEVADARVVAEGLAKIGIEVSPKVAYQVWSLVSENYQAGWLDGPRNVEDASQAVLGLCRDIADGAYYAGFSGKGQ
;
A
#
# COMPACT_ATOMS: atom_id res chain seq x y z
N MET A 1 12.50 2.10 -28.28
CA MET A 1 11.45 2.08 -27.24
C MET A 1 12.18 2.18 -25.92
N THR A 2 12.10 3.34 -25.27
CA THR A 2 12.82 3.62 -24.02
C THR A 2 12.22 2.79 -22.90
N ASN A 3 13.08 2.01 -22.23
CA ASN A 3 12.79 1.31 -20.99
C ASN A 3 12.10 2.28 -20.03
N THR A 4 10.90 1.93 -19.60
CA THR A 4 10.32 2.51 -18.39
C THR A 4 11.26 2.11 -17.25
N ASP A 5 12.02 3.06 -16.72
CA ASP A 5 12.83 2.85 -15.52
C ASP A 5 11.89 2.39 -14.41
N ALA A 6 11.94 1.09 -14.10
CA ALA A 6 11.36 0.58 -12.86
C ALA A 6 12.05 1.32 -11.72
N THR A 7 11.29 2.04 -10.90
CA THR A 7 11.84 2.64 -9.69
C THR A 7 12.42 1.51 -8.85
N SER A 8 13.75 1.43 -8.79
CA SER A 8 14.42 0.33 -8.11
C SER A 8 14.18 0.47 -6.61
N VAL A 9 13.49 -0.50 -6.01
CA VAL A 9 13.29 -0.55 -4.55
C VAL A 9 14.66 -0.72 -3.89
N PRO A 10 15.03 0.14 -2.92
CA PRO A 10 16.26 -0.06 -2.15
C PRO A 10 16.31 -1.47 -1.56
N PRO A 11 17.41 -2.23 -1.73
CA PRO A 11 17.48 -3.62 -1.25
C PRO A 11 17.19 -3.78 0.24
N THR A 12 17.51 -2.75 1.02
CA THR A 12 17.25 -2.66 2.46
C THR A 12 15.76 -2.63 2.81
N LEU A 13 14.88 -2.21 1.88
CA LEU A 13 13.43 -2.13 2.08
C LEU A 13 12.67 -3.37 1.59
N ILE A 14 13.31 -4.26 0.83
CA ILE A 14 12.67 -5.48 0.30
C ILE A 14 12.04 -6.34 1.41
N PRO A 15 12.69 -6.58 2.58
CA PRO A 15 12.06 -7.36 3.65
C PRO A 15 10.80 -6.69 4.20
N ALA A 16 10.81 -5.37 4.36
CA ALA A 16 9.66 -4.61 4.83
C ALA A 16 8.52 -4.62 3.82
N LEU A 17 8.82 -4.47 2.52
CA LEU A 17 7.85 -4.57 1.44
C LEU A 17 7.17 -5.94 1.42
N LYS A 18 7.94 -7.03 1.52
CA LYS A 18 7.38 -8.39 1.61
C LYS A 18 6.48 -8.55 2.83
N ARG A 19 6.87 -7.99 3.98
CA ARG A 19 6.07 -8.05 5.20
C ARG A 19 4.77 -7.25 5.07
N LEU A 20 4.82 -6.06 4.47
CA LEU A 20 3.65 -5.22 4.20
C LEU A 20 2.67 -5.93 3.26
N THR A 21 3.14 -6.44 2.11
CA THR A 21 2.28 -7.14 1.15
C THR A 21 1.66 -8.39 1.76
N ARG A 22 2.44 -9.18 2.50
CA ARG A 22 1.92 -10.35 3.21
C ARG A 22 0.84 -9.97 4.23
N GLN A 23 1.05 -8.92 5.01
CA GLN A 23 0.04 -8.44 5.95
C GLN A 23 -1.24 -8.02 5.22
N ALA A 24 -1.11 -7.30 4.11
CA ALA A 24 -2.25 -6.89 3.30
C ALA A 24 -3.00 -8.09 2.69
N GLU A 25 -2.28 -9.14 2.28
CA GLU A 25 -2.88 -10.41 1.87
C GLU A 25 -3.66 -11.08 2.99
N GLU A 26 -3.07 -11.19 4.19
CA GLU A 26 -3.72 -11.76 5.37
C GLU A 26 -4.98 -10.95 5.76
N ASN A 27 -4.94 -9.62 5.67
CA ASN A 27 -6.09 -8.75 5.93
C ASN A 27 -7.19 -8.87 4.87
N ALA A 28 -6.83 -9.17 3.62
CA ALA A 28 -7.78 -9.29 2.53
C ALA A 28 -8.59 -10.60 2.60
N VAL A 29 -8.10 -11.62 3.30
CA VAL A 29 -8.78 -12.92 3.41
C VAL A 29 -10.05 -12.78 4.25
N GLY A 30 -11.20 -13.00 3.62
CA GLY A 30 -12.50 -12.94 4.29
C GLY A 30 -12.98 -11.53 4.65
N SER A 31 -12.22 -10.48 4.31
CA SER A 31 -12.65 -9.09 4.47
C SER A 31 -13.62 -8.69 3.35
N GLU A 32 -14.68 -7.98 3.75
CA GLU A 32 -15.65 -7.32 2.88
C GLU A 32 -15.35 -5.81 2.74
N GLU A 33 -14.24 -5.31 3.28
CA GLU A 33 -13.95 -3.87 3.29
C GLU A 33 -13.80 -3.30 1.88
N PHE A 34 -13.20 -4.05 0.96
CA PHE A 34 -13.08 -3.61 -0.44
C PHE A 34 -14.45 -3.57 -1.13
N GLU A 35 -15.31 -4.55 -0.88
CA GLU A 35 -16.67 -4.60 -1.43
C GLU A 35 -17.55 -3.46 -0.92
N ASN A 36 -17.35 -3.05 0.34
CA ASN A 36 -18.11 -2.00 1.00
C ASN A 36 -17.43 -0.62 0.90
N ALA A 37 -16.25 -0.54 0.26
CA ALA A 37 -15.51 0.69 0.08
C ALA A 37 -16.25 1.69 -0.81
N SER A 38 -16.09 2.97 -0.52
CA SER A 38 -16.57 4.03 -1.39
C SER A 38 -15.84 4.04 -2.74
N VAL A 39 -16.45 4.65 -3.75
CA VAL A 39 -15.85 4.79 -5.09
C VAL A 39 -14.48 5.47 -5.04
N GLY A 40 -14.30 6.43 -4.12
CA GLY A 40 -13.02 7.12 -3.92
C GLY A 40 -11.94 6.18 -3.40
N GLU A 41 -12.23 5.44 -2.34
CA GLU A 41 -11.28 4.48 -1.74
C GLU A 41 -10.90 3.37 -2.74
N VAL A 42 -11.84 2.92 -3.57
CA VAL A 42 -11.55 1.95 -4.65
C VAL A 42 -10.65 2.57 -5.72
N ALA A 43 -10.84 3.85 -6.07
CA ALA A 43 -9.97 4.54 -7.02
C ALA A 43 -8.55 4.71 -6.46
N ASP A 44 -8.43 5.09 -5.19
CA ASP A 44 -7.15 5.24 -4.50
C ASP A 44 -6.38 3.92 -4.41
N ALA A 45 -7.07 2.83 -4.06
CA ALA A 45 -6.52 1.49 -4.05
C ALA A 45 -5.99 1.06 -5.42
N ARG A 46 -6.64 1.47 -6.52
CA ARG A 46 -6.14 1.19 -7.89
C ARG A 46 -4.83 1.94 -8.17
N VAL A 47 -4.73 3.19 -7.75
CA VAL A 47 -3.48 3.96 -7.89
C VAL A 47 -2.35 3.33 -7.06
N VAL A 48 -2.67 2.78 -5.88
CA VAL A 48 -1.72 1.98 -5.08
C VAL A 48 -1.30 0.69 -5.80
N ALA A 49 -2.23 -0.02 -6.45
CA ALA A 49 -1.91 -1.20 -7.25
C ALA A 49 -0.95 -0.87 -8.40
N GLU A 50 -1.18 0.24 -9.10
CA GLU A 50 -0.29 0.73 -10.16
C GLU A 50 1.09 1.14 -9.61
N GLY A 51 1.13 1.77 -8.44
CA GLY A 51 2.37 2.14 -7.74
C GLY A 51 3.21 0.92 -7.35
N LEU A 52 2.56 -0.12 -6.83
CA LEU A 52 3.18 -1.41 -6.52
C LEU A 52 3.71 -2.10 -7.79
N ALA A 53 2.93 -2.10 -8.87
CA ALA A 53 3.35 -2.68 -10.14
C ALA A 53 4.59 -1.98 -10.72
N LYS A 54 4.68 -0.64 -10.59
CA LYS A 54 5.86 0.13 -11.02
C LYS A 54 7.15 -0.26 -10.30
N ILE A 55 7.04 -0.76 -9.06
CA ILE A 55 8.16 -1.27 -8.26
C ILE A 55 8.30 -2.79 -8.32
N GLY A 56 7.58 -3.45 -9.22
CA GLY A 56 7.70 -4.89 -9.52
C GLY A 56 6.83 -5.81 -8.67
N ILE A 57 5.80 -5.30 -8.00
CA ILE A 57 4.89 -6.07 -7.15
C ILE A 57 3.47 -6.00 -7.73
N GLU A 58 2.99 -7.11 -8.29
CA GLU A 58 1.61 -7.23 -8.76
C GLU A 58 0.72 -7.80 -7.64
N VAL A 59 -0.42 -7.15 -7.39
CA VAL A 59 -1.37 -7.54 -6.33
C VAL A 59 -2.81 -7.48 -6.84
N SER A 60 -3.70 -8.22 -6.18
CA SER A 60 -5.14 -8.12 -6.44
C SER A 60 -5.72 -6.80 -5.93
N PRO A 61 -6.89 -6.35 -6.43
CA PRO A 61 -7.54 -5.13 -5.95
C PRO A 61 -7.80 -5.12 -4.43
N LYS A 62 -8.19 -6.28 -3.86
CA LYS A 62 -8.40 -6.40 -2.41
C LYS A 62 -7.12 -6.16 -1.61
N VAL A 63 -6.00 -6.73 -2.07
CA VAL A 63 -4.70 -6.55 -1.43
C VAL A 63 -4.23 -5.11 -1.58
N ALA A 64 -4.40 -4.50 -2.75
CA ALA A 64 -4.07 -3.10 -2.97
C ALA A 64 -4.86 -2.16 -2.05
N TYR A 65 -6.15 -2.45 -1.83
CA TYR A 65 -6.98 -1.73 -0.86
C TYR A 65 -6.46 -1.87 0.56
N GLN A 66 -6.06 -3.06 0.97
CA GLN A 66 -5.47 -3.28 2.30
C GLN A 66 -4.14 -2.54 2.47
N VAL A 67 -3.31 -2.48 1.42
CA VAL A 67 -2.10 -1.64 1.44
C VAL A 67 -2.47 -0.17 1.58
N TRP A 68 -3.42 0.33 0.77
CA TRP A 68 -3.89 1.71 0.86
C TRP A 68 -4.41 2.05 2.27
N SER A 69 -5.21 1.17 2.89
CA SER A 69 -5.72 1.35 4.25
C SER A 69 -4.58 1.42 5.27
N LEU A 70 -3.67 0.45 5.22
CA LEU A 70 -2.50 0.42 6.12
C LEU A 70 -1.68 1.69 6.01
N VAL A 71 -1.42 2.21 4.80
CA VAL A 71 -0.65 3.44 4.73
C VAL A 71 -1.46 4.66 5.17
N SER A 72 -2.75 4.74 4.84
CA SER A 72 -3.64 5.82 5.29
C SER A 72 -3.70 5.92 6.82
N GLU A 73 -3.77 4.77 7.51
CA GLU A 73 -3.77 4.67 8.97
C GLU A 73 -2.47 5.14 9.63
N ASN A 74 -1.34 4.90 8.97
CA ASN A 74 -0.01 5.18 9.51
C ASN A 74 0.48 6.60 9.15
N TYR A 75 -0.07 7.21 8.10
CA TYR A 75 0.31 8.57 7.67
C TYR A 75 -0.64 9.67 8.14
N GLN A 76 -1.76 9.33 8.81
CA GLN A 76 -2.84 10.11 9.46
C GLN A 76 -3.20 11.54 9.01
N ALA A 77 -2.28 12.39 8.54
CA ALA A 77 -2.53 13.74 8.01
C ALA A 77 -2.04 13.93 6.56
N GLY A 78 -1.07 13.15 6.09
CA GLY A 78 -0.46 13.35 4.76
C GLY A 78 -1.17 12.64 3.61
N TRP A 79 -2.00 11.63 3.92
CA TRP A 79 -2.56 10.72 2.91
C TRP A 79 -4.07 10.46 3.09
N LEU A 80 -4.77 11.29 3.87
CA LEU A 80 -6.22 11.17 4.09
C LEU A 80 -7.04 11.33 2.81
N ASP A 81 -6.56 12.13 1.86
CA ASP A 81 -7.23 12.38 0.58
C ASP A 81 -6.85 11.34 -0.50
N GLY A 82 -6.13 10.28 -0.14
CA GLY A 82 -5.64 9.30 -1.09
C GLY A 82 -4.45 9.79 -1.94
N PRO A 83 -3.88 8.92 -2.80
CA PRO A 83 -2.69 9.24 -3.57
C PRO A 83 -3.00 10.21 -4.69
N ARG A 84 -2.14 11.20 -4.89
CA ARG A 84 -2.29 12.18 -5.99
C ARG A 84 -2.03 11.56 -7.35
N ASN A 85 -1.16 10.56 -7.41
CA ASN A 85 -0.78 9.81 -8.61
C ASN A 85 0.01 8.54 -8.25
N VAL A 86 0.39 7.76 -9.26
CA VAL A 86 1.14 6.50 -9.14
C VAL A 86 2.51 6.68 -8.45
N GLU A 87 3.21 7.79 -8.72
CA GLU A 87 4.52 8.05 -8.08
C GLU A 87 4.32 8.30 -6.59
N ASP A 88 3.36 9.16 -6.24
CA ASP A 88 2.97 9.48 -4.85
C ASP A 88 2.62 8.20 -4.07
N ALA A 89 1.81 7.32 -4.68
CA ALA A 89 1.47 6.03 -4.08
C ALA A 89 2.70 5.14 -3.85
N SER A 90 3.60 5.03 -4.84
CA SER A 90 4.82 4.23 -4.70
C SER A 90 5.76 4.78 -3.61
N GLN A 91 5.92 6.09 -3.53
CA GLN A 91 6.76 6.74 -2.52
C GLN A 91 6.19 6.54 -1.11
N ALA A 92 4.88 6.63 -0.96
CA ALA A 92 4.27 6.50 0.35
C ALA A 92 4.22 5.03 0.83
N VAL A 93 4.07 4.06 -0.07
CA VAL A 93 4.33 2.63 0.25
C VAL A 93 5.78 2.41 0.70
N LEU A 94 6.75 2.97 -0.02
CA LEU A 94 8.17 2.85 0.36
C LEU A 94 8.49 3.56 1.67
N GLY A 95 7.80 4.67 1.95
CA GLY A 95 7.85 5.37 3.22
C GLY A 95 7.38 4.49 4.38
N LEU A 96 6.22 3.84 4.25
CA LEU A 96 5.77 2.87 5.27
C LEU A 96 6.75 1.69 5.41
N CYS A 97 7.33 1.22 4.30
CA CYS A 97 8.37 0.18 4.36
C CYS A 97 9.62 0.66 5.13
N ARG A 98 9.96 1.94 5.02
CA ARG A 98 11.07 2.53 5.78
C ARG A 98 10.76 2.55 7.28
N ASP A 99 9.55 2.98 7.66
CA ASP A 99 9.10 2.98 9.05
C ASP A 99 9.11 1.57 9.65
N ILE A 100 8.61 0.58 8.89
CA ILE A 100 8.67 -0.84 9.28
C ILE A 100 10.12 -1.31 9.45
N ALA A 101 11.02 -0.93 8.54
CA ALA A 101 12.43 -1.34 8.59
C ALA A 101 13.18 -0.70 9.77
N ASP A 102 12.84 0.54 10.13
CA ASP A 102 13.42 1.28 11.25
C ASP A 102 12.79 0.88 12.60
N GLY A 103 11.80 -0.04 12.59
CA GLY A 103 11.13 -0.53 13.80
C GLY A 103 10.19 0.49 14.43
N ALA A 104 9.75 1.49 13.67
CA ALA A 104 8.76 2.45 14.12
C ALA A 104 7.45 1.71 14.48
N TYR A 105 6.75 2.22 15.50
CA TYR A 105 5.46 1.69 15.87
C TYR A 105 4.46 2.02 14.75
N TYR A 106 4.12 1.03 13.94
CA TYR A 106 3.14 1.17 12.86
C TYR A 106 1.91 0.33 13.17
N ALA A 107 0.73 0.86 12.88
CA ALA A 107 -0.52 0.14 12.98
C ALA A 107 -0.50 -1.02 11.98
N GLY A 108 -0.44 -2.24 12.48
CA GLY A 108 -0.48 -3.46 11.66
C GLY A 108 -1.89 -3.82 11.17
N PHE A 109 -2.92 -3.12 11.64
CA PHE A 109 -4.33 -3.40 11.36
C PHE A 109 -5.23 -2.27 11.92
N SER A 110 -6.07 -1.58 11.13
CA SER A 110 -7.17 -0.78 11.71
C SER A 110 -8.43 -1.56 11.93
N GLY A 111 -8.63 -2.69 11.25
CA GLY A 111 -9.83 -3.51 11.34
C GLY A 111 -11.06 -2.67 11.55
N LYS A 112 -11.62 -2.06 10.49
CA LYS A 112 -13.00 -1.59 10.63
C LYS A 112 -13.80 -2.84 11.01
N GLY A 113 -14.30 -2.84 12.24
CA GLY A 113 -14.48 -4.04 13.05
C GLY A 113 -15.31 -5.14 12.40
N GLN A 114 -15.18 -6.32 12.99
CA GLN A 114 -16.07 -7.47 12.80
C GLN A 114 -17.55 -7.07 12.60
#